data_AF-A0AAU8HUK6-F1
#
_entry.id   AF-A0AAU8HUK6-F1
#
_cell.length_a   1.000
_cell.length_b   1.000
_cell.length_c   1.000
_cell.angle_alpha   90.00
_cell.angle_beta   90.00
_cell.angle_gamma   90.00
#
_symmetry.space_group_name_H-M   'P 1'
#
loop_
_entity.id
_entity.type
_entity.pdbx_description
1 polymer ?
#
loop_
_entity_poly.entity_id
_entity_poly.type
_entity_poly.pdbx_seq_one_letter_code
_entity_poly.pdbx_strand_id
1 'polypeptide(L)'
;MNLKDCLKHFIHLELEAAKVYEKIAEHSEGEIAQVAKTFQNEEAVHAQRLEELLASKETISNQTVNEELLLLPRYGSELETSTKLDTRKQLFTFALQAEKDSILMYQEIANQLPESSALYQFFNDLIKEERDHMFFILKKLHELS
;
A
#
# COMPACT_ATOMS: atom_id res chain seq x y z
N MET A 1 5.83 -7.44 18.78
CA MET A 1 6.84 -6.44 18.39
C MET A 1 6.43 -5.03 18.76
N ASN A 2 7.36 -4.07 18.68
CA ASN A 2 7.06 -2.65 18.82
C ASN A 2 6.39 -2.11 17.54
N LEU A 3 5.36 -1.28 17.68
CA LEU A 3 4.70 -0.59 16.56
C LEU A 3 5.69 0.17 15.67
N LYS A 4 6.78 0.71 16.23
CA LYS A 4 7.84 1.37 15.44
C LYS A 4 8.48 0.45 14.41
N ASP A 5 8.75 -0.81 14.76
CA ASP A 5 9.39 -1.75 13.85
C ASP A 5 8.39 -2.24 12.80
N CYS A 6 7.10 -2.35 13.19
CA CYS A 6 6.01 -2.60 12.26
C CYS A 6 5.84 -1.45 11.24
N LEU A 7 5.86 -0.19 11.70
CA LEU A 7 5.78 0.99 10.84
C LEU A 7 6.96 1.06 9.85
N LYS A 8 8.19 0.84 10.30
CA LYS A 8 9.36 0.76 9.39
C LYS A 8 9.17 -0.29 8.32
N HIS A 9 8.59 -1.42 8.69
CA HIS A 9 8.31 -2.47 7.76
C HIS A 9 7.25 -2.05 6.73
N PHE A 10 6.19 -1.36 7.15
CA PHE A 10 5.14 -0.88 6.25
C PHE A 10 5.66 0.19 5.31
N ILE A 11 6.43 1.15 5.82
CA ILE A 11 7.14 2.15 4.99
C ILE A 11 7.96 1.46 3.90
N HIS A 12 8.71 0.41 4.26
CA HIS A 12 9.47 -0.34 3.27
C HIS A 12 8.57 -0.94 2.17
N LEU A 13 7.37 -1.42 2.51
CA LEU A 13 6.46 -2.03 1.54
C LEU A 13 5.87 -1.04 0.56
N GLU A 14 5.37 0.08 1.07
CA GLU A 14 4.89 1.20 0.26
C GLU A 14 5.98 1.67 -0.73
N LEU A 15 7.23 1.77 -0.25
CA LEU A 15 8.36 2.13 -1.12
C LEU A 15 8.69 1.06 -2.17
N GLU A 16 8.58 -0.23 -1.85
CA GLU A 16 8.77 -1.29 -2.83
C GLU A 16 7.65 -1.32 -3.88
N ALA A 17 6.40 -1.10 -3.47
CA ALA A 17 5.27 -0.98 -4.39
C ALA A 17 5.46 0.22 -5.33
N ALA A 18 5.84 1.39 -4.80
CA ALA A 18 6.18 2.57 -5.60
C ALA A 18 7.27 2.26 -6.65
N LYS A 19 8.33 1.54 -6.28
CA LYS A 19 9.40 1.13 -7.22
C LYS A 19 8.90 0.17 -8.30
N VAL A 20 7.98 -0.73 -7.98
CA VAL A 20 7.38 -1.62 -8.99
C VAL A 20 6.61 -0.80 -10.01
N TYR A 21 5.77 0.15 -9.57
CA TYR A 21 5.05 1.04 -10.47
C TYR A 21 5.98 1.97 -11.28
N GLU A 22 7.07 2.45 -10.68
CA GLU A 22 8.10 3.20 -11.39
C GLU A 22 8.70 2.36 -12.54
N LYS A 23 9.14 1.13 -12.25
CA LYS A 23 9.66 0.21 -13.28
C LYS A 23 8.63 -0.04 -14.39
N ILE A 24 7.36 -0.23 -14.04
CA ILE A 24 6.28 -0.41 -15.04
C ILE A 24 6.14 0.85 -15.90
N ALA A 25 6.14 2.03 -15.28
CA ALA A 25 6.00 3.31 -15.98
C ALA A 25 7.18 3.59 -16.93
N GLU A 26 8.40 3.18 -16.57
CA GLU A 26 9.60 3.33 -17.41
C GLU A 26 9.59 2.42 -18.64
N HIS A 27 8.97 1.23 -18.54
CA HIS A 27 8.95 0.21 -19.60
C HIS A 27 7.63 0.20 -20.39
N SER A 28 6.72 1.11 -20.09
CA SER A 28 5.41 1.24 -20.74
C SER A 28 5.26 2.59 -21.42
N GLU A 29 4.27 2.72 -22.31
CA GLU A 29 3.95 3.99 -22.98
C GLU A 29 2.46 4.34 -22.83
N GLY A 30 2.13 5.59 -23.15
CA GLY A 30 0.76 6.09 -23.19
C GLY A 30 0.04 5.99 -21.85
N GLU A 31 -1.21 5.52 -21.89
CA GLU A 31 -2.09 5.42 -20.72
C GLU A 31 -1.53 4.49 -19.63
N ILE A 32 -0.86 3.38 -20.00
CA ILE A 32 -0.28 2.43 -19.03
C ILE A 32 0.78 3.12 -18.19
N ALA A 33 1.69 3.86 -18.83
CA ALA A 33 2.73 4.61 -18.13
C ALA A 33 2.14 5.71 -17.23
N GLN A 34 1.08 6.37 -17.67
CA GLN A 34 0.42 7.42 -16.88
C GLN A 34 -0.27 6.86 -15.64
N VAL A 35 -0.97 5.73 -15.78
CA VAL A 35 -1.64 5.05 -14.67
C VAL A 35 -0.60 4.54 -13.67
N ALA A 36 0.47 3.88 -14.14
CA ALA A 36 1.54 3.41 -13.27
C ALA A 36 2.19 4.56 -12.47
N LYS A 37 2.44 5.72 -13.09
CA LYS A 37 2.94 6.91 -12.37
C LYS A 37 1.97 7.45 -11.31
N THR A 38 0.67 7.27 -11.51
CA THR A 38 -0.33 7.70 -10.52
C THR A 38 -0.20 6.84 -9.27
N PHE A 39 -0.24 5.51 -9.43
CA PHE A 39 -0.04 4.58 -8.32
C PHE A 39 1.33 4.71 -7.66
N GLN A 40 2.40 4.90 -8.43
CA GLN A 40 3.74 5.21 -7.88
C GLN A 40 3.69 6.38 -6.89
N ASN A 41 3.01 7.47 -7.26
CA ASN A 41 2.91 8.65 -6.41
C ASN A 41 2.05 8.40 -5.18
N GLU A 42 0.95 7.66 -5.32
CA GLU A 42 0.05 7.32 -4.20
C GLU A 42 0.80 6.53 -3.11
N GLU A 43 1.49 5.45 -3.49
CA GLU A 43 2.30 4.61 -2.59
C GLU A 43 3.43 5.42 -1.93
N ALA A 44 4.06 6.34 -2.68
CA ALA A 44 5.09 7.23 -2.13
C ALA A 44 4.51 8.20 -1.08
N VAL A 45 3.28 8.69 -1.27
CA VAL A 45 2.58 9.52 -0.27
C VAL A 45 2.23 8.72 0.97
N HIS A 46 1.80 7.47 0.84
CA HIS A 46 1.54 6.60 2.00
C HIS A 46 2.80 6.32 2.79
N ALA A 47 3.91 5.97 2.12
CA ALA A 47 5.22 5.84 2.75
C ALA A 47 5.60 7.09 3.55
N GLN A 48 5.47 8.27 2.93
CA GLN A 48 5.78 9.55 3.60
C GLN A 48 4.91 9.77 4.84
N ARG A 49 3.60 9.51 4.77
CA ARG A 49 2.69 9.67 5.91
C ARG A 49 3.06 8.73 7.06
N LEU A 50 3.46 7.50 6.76
CA LEU A 50 3.94 6.54 7.75
C LEU A 50 5.28 6.99 8.36
N GLU A 51 6.18 7.58 7.58
CA GLU A 51 7.44 8.17 8.08
C GLU A 51 7.18 9.36 9.01
N GLU A 52 6.27 10.26 8.64
CA GLU A 52 5.84 11.38 9.47
C GLU A 52 5.23 10.89 10.80
N LEU A 53 4.39 9.85 10.72
CA LEU A 53 3.86 9.19 11.91
C LEU A 53 5.01 8.64 12.76
N LEU A 54 5.95 7.89 12.16
CA LEU A 54 7.12 7.30 12.82
C LEU A 54 7.99 8.34 13.56
N ALA A 55 8.12 9.54 12.98
CA ALA A 55 8.85 10.65 13.57
C ALA A 55 8.13 11.29 14.77
N SER A 56 6.81 11.14 14.90
CA SER A 56 6.02 11.69 16.01
C SER A 56 6.25 10.89 17.31
N LYS A 57 7.09 11.43 18.20
CA LYS A 57 7.55 10.73 19.42
C LYS A 57 6.44 10.46 20.45
N GLU A 58 5.40 11.28 20.51
CA GLU A 58 4.29 11.13 21.46
C GLU A 58 3.34 9.98 21.09
N THR A 59 3.14 9.72 19.80
CA THR A 59 2.07 8.84 19.32
C THR A 59 2.40 7.35 19.44
N ILE A 60 3.68 6.98 19.32
CA ILE A 60 4.12 5.58 19.11
C ILE A 60 4.88 5.02 20.33
N SER A 61 5.18 5.87 21.32
CA SER A 61 5.91 5.48 22.52
C SER A 61 5.12 4.42 23.30
N ASN A 62 5.68 3.20 23.42
CA ASN A 62 5.17 2.04 24.18
C ASN A 62 4.01 1.24 23.56
N GLN A 63 3.64 1.47 22.29
CA GLN A 63 2.63 0.63 21.62
C GLN A 63 3.26 -0.67 21.09
N THR A 64 2.64 -1.80 21.42
CA THR A 64 3.03 -3.13 20.93
C THR A 64 1.93 -3.71 20.07
N VAL A 65 2.33 -4.34 18.97
CA VAL A 65 1.43 -5.03 18.04
C VAL A 65 1.88 -6.49 17.84
N ASN A 66 0.95 -7.33 17.41
CA ASN A 66 1.16 -8.76 17.13
C ASN A 66 2.21 -8.94 16.02
N GLU A 67 3.08 -9.94 16.16
CA GLU A 67 4.15 -10.20 15.19
C GLU A 67 3.68 -10.86 13.91
N GLU A 68 2.51 -11.49 13.96
CA GLU A 68 1.84 -12.08 12.80
C GLU A 68 1.53 -11.06 11.69
N LEU A 69 1.52 -9.77 12.01
CA LEU A 69 1.45 -8.67 11.03
C LEU A 69 2.54 -8.73 9.95
N LEU A 70 3.74 -9.24 10.29
CA LEU A 70 4.81 -9.41 9.28
C LEU A 70 4.57 -10.59 8.35
N LEU A 71 3.67 -11.51 8.71
CA LEU A 71 3.38 -12.73 7.97
C LEU A 71 2.20 -12.57 7.00
N LEU A 72 1.56 -11.40 6.96
CA LEU A 72 0.45 -11.13 6.04
C LEU A 72 0.92 -11.35 4.59
N PRO A 73 0.10 -12.07 3.77
CA PRO A 73 0.47 -12.42 2.41
C PRO A 73 0.72 -11.17 1.57
N ARG A 74 1.70 -11.27 0.66
CA ARG A 74 2.12 -10.16 -0.20
C ARG A 74 2.31 -10.60 -1.62
N TYR A 75 1.60 -9.95 -2.51
CA TYR A 75 1.75 -10.21 -3.93
C TYR A 75 3.03 -9.59 -4.51
N GLY A 76 3.58 -8.55 -3.84
CA GLY A 76 4.76 -7.82 -4.30
C GLY A 76 6.05 -8.64 -4.41
N SER A 77 6.24 -9.70 -3.61
CA SER A 77 7.49 -10.48 -3.64
C SER A 77 7.66 -11.38 -4.86
N GLU A 78 6.57 -11.71 -5.57
CA GLU A 78 6.63 -12.53 -6.78
C GLU A 78 6.84 -11.67 -8.05
N LEU A 79 6.49 -10.39 -8.03
CA LEU A 79 6.52 -9.52 -9.22
C LEU A 79 7.85 -8.82 -9.51
N GLU A 80 8.82 -8.82 -8.58
CA GLU A 80 10.20 -8.44 -8.94
C GLU A 80 10.73 -9.29 -10.11
N THR A 81 10.17 -10.48 -10.33
CA THR A 81 10.61 -11.41 -11.38
C THR A 81 9.89 -11.24 -12.73
N SER A 82 8.86 -10.41 -12.83
CA SER A 82 7.99 -10.30 -14.01
C SER A 82 7.78 -8.84 -14.44
N THR A 83 8.83 -8.19 -14.94
CA THR A 83 8.81 -6.82 -15.48
C THR A 83 7.99 -6.63 -16.78
N LYS A 84 7.13 -7.58 -17.15
CA LYS A 84 6.27 -7.50 -18.34
C LYS A 84 4.80 -7.54 -17.96
N LEU A 85 4.29 -6.39 -17.54
CA LEU A 85 2.85 -6.14 -17.58
C LEU A 85 2.51 -5.59 -18.97
N ASP A 86 2.23 -6.49 -19.91
CA ASP A 86 2.05 -6.16 -21.33
C ASP A 86 0.65 -5.59 -21.64
N THR A 87 -0.26 -5.58 -20.66
CA THR A 87 -1.66 -5.13 -20.85
C THR A 87 -2.20 -4.31 -19.69
N ARG A 88 -3.14 -3.40 -19.98
CA ARG A 88 -3.91 -2.66 -18.98
C ARG A 88 -4.57 -3.57 -17.96
N LYS A 89 -5.12 -4.71 -18.42
CA LYS A 89 -5.78 -5.69 -17.55
C LYS A 89 -4.81 -6.27 -16.52
N GLN A 90 -3.58 -6.60 -16.93
CA GLN A 90 -2.56 -7.09 -16.01
C GLN A 90 -2.12 -6.01 -15.02
N LEU A 91 -1.91 -4.76 -15.47
CA LEU A 91 -1.58 -3.64 -14.60
C LEU A 91 -2.66 -3.41 -13.53
N PHE A 92 -3.92 -3.30 -13.93
CA PHE A 92 -5.00 -3.09 -12.97
C PHE A 92 -5.27 -4.32 -12.08
N THR A 93 -5.01 -5.54 -12.55
CA THR A 93 -5.12 -6.73 -11.70
C THR A 93 -4.01 -6.77 -10.65
N PHE A 94 -2.79 -6.39 -11.04
CA PHE A 94 -1.68 -6.22 -10.10
C PHE A 94 -2.01 -5.16 -9.05
N ALA A 95 -2.41 -3.96 -9.50
CA ALA A 95 -2.76 -2.88 -8.60
C ALA A 95 -3.89 -3.28 -7.64
N LEU A 96 -4.95 -3.91 -8.15
CA LEU A 96 -6.05 -4.40 -7.31
C LEU A 96 -5.58 -5.33 -6.18
N GLN A 97 -4.56 -6.15 -6.43
CA GLN A 97 -4.04 -7.04 -5.41
C GLN A 97 -3.14 -6.30 -4.41
N ALA A 98 -2.31 -5.36 -4.88
CA ALA A 98 -1.52 -4.50 -4.00
C ALA A 98 -2.43 -3.73 -3.02
N GLU A 99 -3.47 -3.07 -3.53
CA GLU A 99 -4.46 -2.35 -2.70
C GLU A 99 -5.10 -3.26 -1.64
N LYS A 100 -5.47 -4.49 -2.01
CA LYS A 100 -6.06 -5.44 -1.05
C LYS A 100 -5.08 -5.82 0.05
N ASP A 101 -3.82 -6.02 -0.28
CA ASP A 101 -2.78 -6.38 0.67
C ASP A 101 -2.54 -5.20 1.65
N SER A 102 -2.45 -3.96 1.14
CA SER A 102 -2.34 -2.74 1.96
C SER A 102 -3.55 -2.55 2.88
N ILE A 103 -4.77 -2.74 2.36
CA ILE A 103 -6.01 -2.68 3.16
C ILE A 103 -5.99 -3.68 4.31
N LEU A 104 -5.62 -4.93 4.05
CA LEU A 104 -5.56 -5.98 5.09
C LEU A 104 -4.50 -5.64 6.13
N MET A 105 -3.34 -5.18 5.69
CA MET A 105 -2.24 -4.76 6.53
C MET A 105 -2.64 -3.63 7.49
N TYR A 106 -3.25 -2.57 6.96
CA TYR A 106 -3.70 -1.44 7.78
C TYR A 106 -4.88 -1.82 8.69
N GLN A 107 -5.81 -2.65 8.23
CA GLN A 107 -6.93 -3.13 9.05
C GLN A 107 -6.43 -3.92 10.26
N GLU A 108 -5.46 -4.80 10.07
CA GLU A 108 -4.95 -5.64 11.15
C GLU A 108 -4.23 -4.80 12.23
N ILE A 109 -3.52 -3.73 11.85
CA ILE A 109 -3.02 -2.76 12.84
C ILE A 109 -4.16 -2.01 13.52
N ALA A 110 -5.09 -1.45 12.74
CA ALA A 110 -6.20 -0.66 13.28
C ALA A 110 -6.99 -1.46 14.33
N ASN A 111 -7.25 -2.74 14.09
CA ASN A 111 -7.97 -3.63 15.00
C ASN A 111 -7.26 -3.87 16.35
N GLN A 112 -5.95 -3.62 16.42
CA GLN A 112 -5.16 -3.78 17.65
C GLN A 112 -5.03 -2.46 18.43
N LEU A 113 -5.55 -1.36 17.89
CA LEU A 113 -5.48 -0.02 18.47
C LEU A 113 -6.83 0.37 19.11
N PRO A 114 -6.84 1.20 20.17
CA PRO A 114 -8.08 1.72 20.72
C PRO A 114 -8.81 2.59 19.68
N GLU A 115 -10.12 2.38 19.47
CA GLU A 115 -10.92 3.12 18.48
C GLU A 115 -10.90 4.65 18.66
N SER A 116 -10.73 5.10 19.90
CA SER A 116 -10.63 6.52 20.26
C SER A 116 -9.24 7.12 20.03
N SER A 117 -8.24 6.32 19.63
CA SER A 117 -6.87 6.79 19.45
C SER A 117 -6.68 7.46 18.10
N ALA A 118 -5.78 8.46 18.05
CA ALA A 118 -5.39 9.10 16.80
C ALA A 118 -4.75 8.12 15.80
N LEU A 119 -4.07 7.08 16.30
CA LEU A 119 -3.50 6.01 15.46
C LEU A 119 -4.60 5.21 14.76
N TYR A 120 -5.66 4.85 15.48
CA TYR A 120 -6.78 4.13 14.89
C TYR A 120 -7.42 4.95 13.75
N GLN A 121 -7.62 6.25 13.96
CA GLN A 121 -8.15 7.13 12.92
C GLN A 121 -7.21 7.24 11.72
N PHE A 122 -5.91 7.44 11.97
CA PHE A 122 -4.89 7.49 10.91
C PHE A 122 -4.91 6.25 10.00
N PHE A 123 -4.94 5.04 10.59
CA PHE A 123 -5.00 3.82 9.79
C PHE A 123 -6.34 3.64 9.07
N ASN A 124 -7.45 4.05 9.67
CA ASN A 124 -8.76 4.03 8.99
C ASN A 124 -8.82 5.00 7.81
N ASP A 125 -8.16 6.15 7.90
CA ASP A 125 -8.05 7.08 6.77
C ASP A 125 -7.26 6.45 5.62
N LEU A 126 -6.12 5.78 5.90
CA LEU A 126 -5.38 5.02 4.89
C LEU A 126 -6.25 3.91 4.27
N ILE A 127 -6.91 3.08 5.09
CA ILE A 127 -7.81 2.02 4.61
C ILE A 127 -8.90 2.56 3.68
N LYS A 128 -9.43 3.75 3.97
CA LYS A 128 -10.46 4.37 3.15
C LYS A 128 -9.89 4.81 1.79
N GLU A 129 -8.70 5.40 1.77
CA GLU A 129 -8.03 5.80 0.53
C GLU A 129 -7.74 4.59 -0.36
N GLU A 130 -7.17 3.52 0.18
CA GLU A 130 -6.92 2.29 -0.59
C GLU A 130 -8.21 1.64 -1.11
N ARG A 131 -9.32 1.75 -0.36
CA ARG A 131 -10.63 1.31 -0.86
C ARG A 131 -11.09 2.15 -2.04
N ASP A 132 -10.88 3.46 -2.00
CA ASP A 132 -11.22 4.37 -3.09
C ASP A 132 -10.35 4.06 -4.34
N HIS A 133 -9.05 3.80 -4.16
CA HIS A 133 -8.16 3.31 -5.22
C HIS A 133 -8.65 1.97 -5.79
N MET A 134 -8.97 1.00 -4.93
CA MET A 134 -9.54 -0.29 -5.32
C MET A 134 -10.84 -0.13 -6.14
N PHE A 135 -11.75 0.76 -5.74
CA PHE A 135 -12.98 1.02 -6.51
C PHE A 135 -12.68 1.62 -7.88
N PHE A 136 -11.73 2.56 -7.96
CA PHE A 136 -11.26 3.09 -9.23
C PHE A 136 -10.71 1.99 -10.15
N ILE A 137 -9.86 1.12 -9.62
CA ILE A 137 -9.26 -0.01 -10.35
C ILE A 137 -10.33 -0.97 -10.84
N LEU A 138 -11.30 -1.35 -9.99
CA LEU A 138 -12.39 -2.24 -10.36
C LEU A 138 -13.25 -1.67 -11.47
N LYS A 139 -13.54 -0.36 -11.43
CA LYS A 139 -14.23 0.33 -12.52
C LYS A 139 -13.43 0.24 -13.82
N LYS A 140 -12.11 0.45 -13.77
CA LYS A 140 -11.23 0.30 -14.93
C LYS A 140 -11.18 -1.11 -15.49
N LEU A 141 -11.13 -2.13 -14.63
CA LEU A 141 -11.19 -3.52 -15.07
C LEU A 141 -12.53 -3.86 -15.75
N HIS A 142 -13.64 -3.36 -15.21
CA HIS A 142 -14.96 -3.54 -15.81
C HIS A 142 -15.06 -2.87 -17.19
N GLU A 143 -14.48 -1.67 -17.37
CA GLU A 143 -14.40 -0.98 -18.67
C GLU A 143 -13.58 -1.74 -19.72
N LEU A 144 -12.71 -2.67 -19.30
CA LEU A 144 -11.85 -3.51 -20.15
C LEU A 144 -12.41 -4.91 -20.41
N SER A 145 -13.58 -5.23 -19.83
CA SER A 145 -14.25 -6.53 -19.93
C SER A 145 -15.16 -6.61 -21.14
#